data_AF-A0AAW0C8V9-F1
#
_entry.id   AF-A0AAW0C8V9-F1
#
_cell.length_a   1.000
_cell.length_b   1.000
_cell.length_c   1.000
_cell.angle_alpha   90.00
_cell.angle_beta   90.00
_cell.angle_gamma   90.00
#
_symmetry.space_group_name_H-M   'P 1'
#
loop_
_entity.id
_entity.type
_entity.pdbx_description
1 polymer ?
#
loop_
_entity_poly.entity_id
_entity_poly.type
_entity_poly.pdbx_seq_one_letter_code
_entity_poly.pdbx_strand_id
1 'polypeptide(L)'
;PCTGIPLEWDPQTFWETYPFQMHSPSSKRRPKYDLILSESPRGAKDCRGFVGSAACCPQCSELSLDISIIKERASRSFEHVHDHDDLSVTQLRAKVKSVKETLNELKLKSLDLAESADRAHKRLDEHADVMQFLGDNAYRIPAIHRLLCNASANGWSPTRTLQHCKLAVEGKYTALLPV
;
A
#
# COMPACT_ATOMS: atom_id res chain seq x y z
N PRO A 1 -38.75 -15.23 34.41
CA PRO A 1 -37.33 -15.38 34.01
C PRO A 1 -37.05 -14.41 32.85
N CYS A 2 -35.91 -13.71 32.86
CA CYS A 2 -35.59 -12.74 31.80
C CYS A 2 -35.42 -13.46 30.48
N THR A 3 -36.18 -13.06 29.46
CA THR A 3 -36.05 -13.64 28.12
C THR A 3 -34.84 -13.06 27.38
N GLY A 4 -34.46 -11.81 27.65
CA GLY A 4 -33.33 -11.15 26.99
C GLY A 4 -33.75 -10.39 25.74
N ILE A 5 -32.81 -10.09 24.84
CA ILE A 5 -33.05 -9.37 23.58
C ILE A 5 -32.66 -10.22 22.37
N PRO A 6 -33.50 -10.29 21.31
CA PRO A 6 -33.10 -10.94 20.07
C PRO A 6 -31.99 -10.15 19.36
N LEU A 7 -30.98 -10.84 18.82
CA LEU A 7 -30.04 -10.19 17.90
C LEU A 7 -30.69 -10.12 16.52
N GLU A 8 -31.14 -8.93 16.16
CA GLU A 8 -31.70 -8.67 14.82
C GLU A 8 -30.58 -8.47 13.80
N TRP A 9 -30.12 -9.58 13.24
CA TRP A 9 -29.15 -9.62 12.15
C TRP A 9 -29.72 -10.39 10.97
N ASP A 10 -29.35 -10.00 9.75
CA ASP A 10 -29.78 -10.74 8.56
C ASP A 10 -29.21 -12.17 8.59
N PRO A 11 -30.07 -13.21 8.65
CA PRO A 11 -29.61 -14.59 8.78
C PRO A 11 -28.85 -15.08 7.55
N GLN A 12 -29.11 -14.52 6.35
CA GLN A 12 -28.43 -14.96 5.12
C GLN A 12 -26.97 -14.52 5.10
N THR A 13 -26.66 -13.39 5.72
CA THR A 13 -25.33 -12.76 5.67
C THR A 13 -24.64 -12.72 7.03
N PHE A 14 -25.25 -13.26 8.09
CA PHE A 14 -24.77 -13.19 9.47
C PHE A 14 -23.30 -13.61 9.60
N TRP A 15 -22.93 -14.75 9.04
CA TRP A 15 -21.58 -15.30 9.12
C TRP A 15 -20.52 -14.44 8.44
N GLU A 16 -20.92 -13.64 7.45
CA GLU A 16 -20.00 -12.80 6.70
C GLU A 16 -19.93 -11.37 7.23
N THR A 17 -21.04 -10.87 7.79
CA THR A 17 -21.21 -9.47 8.17
C THR A 17 -21.09 -9.23 9.67
N TYR A 18 -21.28 -10.25 10.52
CA TYR A 18 -21.08 -10.12 11.96
C TYR A 18 -19.58 -10.16 12.33
N PRO A 19 -19.08 -9.26 13.18
CA PRO A 19 -17.67 -9.22 13.56
C PRO A 19 -17.35 -10.22 14.68
N PHE A 20 -17.25 -11.51 14.35
CA PHE A 20 -17.01 -12.58 15.35
C PHE A 20 -15.75 -12.37 16.20
N GLN A 21 -14.73 -11.72 15.65
CA GLN A 21 -13.45 -11.49 16.33
C GLN A 21 -13.60 -10.69 17.63
N MET A 22 -14.64 -9.85 17.74
CA MET A 22 -14.92 -9.08 18.94
C MET A 22 -15.17 -9.94 20.19
N HIS A 23 -15.54 -11.21 20.01
CA HIS A 23 -15.74 -12.17 21.12
C HIS A 23 -14.45 -12.80 21.63
N SER A 24 -13.34 -12.65 20.89
CA SER A 24 -12.04 -13.19 21.29
C SER A 24 -11.64 -12.69 22.69
N PRO A 25 -11.02 -13.55 23.54
CA PRO A 25 -10.41 -13.12 24.80
C PRO A 25 -9.40 -11.98 24.65
N SER A 26 -8.77 -11.89 23.48
CA SER A 26 -7.79 -10.86 23.15
C SER A 26 -8.41 -9.53 22.69
N SER A 27 -9.73 -9.49 22.42
CA SER A 27 -10.38 -8.28 21.90
C SER A 27 -10.42 -7.19 22.97
N LYS A 28 -10.05 -5.98 22.58
CA LYS A 28 -10.13 -4.79 23.46
C LYS A 28 -11.59 -4.40 23.74
N ARG A 29 -12.50 -4.72 22.82
CA ARG A 29 -13.92 -4.36 22.89
C ARG A 29 -14.76 -5.63 22.81
N ARG A 30 -14.90 -6.27 23.96
CA ARG A 30 -15.74 -7.46 24.08
C ARG A 30 -17.19 -7.05 24.30
N PRO A 31 -18.14 -7.63 23.56
CA PRO A 31 -19.55 -7.39 23.82
C PRO A 31 -19.92 -7.89 25.22
N LYS A 32 -20.87 -7.17 25.84
CA LYS A 32 -21.44 -7.50 27.16
C LYS A 32 -22.45 -8.66 27.11
N TYR A 33 -22.49 -9.39 26.01
CA TYR A 33 -23.35 -10.54 25.78
C TYR A 33 -22.53 -11.71 25.21
N ASP A 34 -23.00 -12.93 25.43
CA ASP A 34 -22.46 -14.11 24.76
C ASP A 34 -23.23 -14.39 23.47
N LEU A 35 -22.49 -14.77 22.43
CA LEU A 35 -23.07 -15.17 21.16
C LEU A 35 -23.55 -16.64 21.26
N ILE A 36 -24.80 -16.84 21.69
CA ILE A 36 -25.43 -18.16 21.67
C ILE A 36 -26.24 -18.29 20.37
N LEU A 37 -25.88 -19.24 19.52
CA LEU A 37 -26.53 -19.55 18.24
C LEU A 37 -27.79 -20.42 18.45
N SER A 38 -28.65 -20.04 19.38
CA SER A 38 -29.92 -20.73 19.64
C SER A 38 -31.10 -19.80 19.36
N GLU A 39 -32.28 -20.37 19.13
CA GLU A 39 -33.55 -19.63 18.94
C GLU A 39 -34.00 -18.83 20.19
N SER A 40 -33.30 -18.99 21.33
CA SER A 40 -33.63 -18.28 22.55
C SER A 40 -33.09 -16.84 22.54
N PRO A 41 -33.87 -15.87 23.06
CA PRO A 41 -33.44 -14.48 23.18
C PRO A 41 -32.21 -14.33 24.09
N ARG A 42 -31.37 -13.32 23.82
CA ARG A 42 -30.00 -13.24 24.33
C ARG A 42 -29.91 -12.45 25.63
N GLY A 43 -29.22 -13.02 26.61
CA GLY A 43 -28.96 -12.36 27.88
C GLY A 43 -27.68 -11.55 27.86
N ALA A 44 -27.67 -10.43 28.59
CA ALA A 44 -26.43 -9.83 29.05
C ALA A 44 -25.66 -10.81 29.95
N LYS A 45 -24.33 -10.75 29.94
CA LYS A 45 -23.48 -11.59 30.80
C LYS A 45 -23.83 -11.45 32.28
N ASP A 46 -24.21 -10.23 32.68
CA ASP A 46 -24.59 -9.91 34.06
C ASP A 46 -26.10 -10.06 34.32
N CYS A 47 -26.86 -10.68 33.41
CA CYS A 47 -28.28 -10.91 33.59
C CYS A 47 -28.52 -11.91 34.73
N ARG A 48 -29.16 -11.44 35.81
CA ARG A 48 -29.51 -12.27 36.99
C ARG A 48 -30.83 -13.03 36.84
N GLY A 49 -31.44 -13.02 35.65
CA GLY A 49 -32.66 -13.78 35.33
C GLY A 49 -33.96 -13.29 35.99
N PHE A 50 -33.92 -12.25 36.82
CA PHE A 50 -35.08 -11.74 37.54
C PHE A 50 -35.87 -10.75 36.70
N VAL A 51 -37.19 -10.95 36.62
CA VAL A 51 -38.11 -9.99 36.00
C VAL A 51 -39.36 -9.92 36.86
N GLY A 52 -39.80 -8.69 37.13
CA GLY A 52 -41.18 -8.42 37.54
C GLY A 52 -42.13 -8.59 36.35
N SER A 53 -43.00 -7.61 36.10
CA SER A 53 -44.01 -7.65 35.03
C SER A 53 -43.49 -7.47 33.59
N ALA A 54 -42.21 -7.13 33.40
CA ALA A 54 -41.63 -6.93 32.07
C ALA A 54 -41.14 -8.25 31.44
N ALA A 55 -40.99 -8.30 30.11
CA ALA A 55 -40.40 -9.45 29.42
C ALA A 55 -38.86 -9.48 29.49
N CYS A 56 -38.23 -8.30 29.52
CA CYS A 56 -36.77 -8.12 29.47
C CYS A 56 -36.29 -7.25 30.65
N CYS A 57 -35.15 -7.60 31.26
CA CYS A 57 -34.57 -6.81 32.35
C CYS A 57 -33.81 -5.57 31.82
N PRO A 58 -33.59 -4.53 32.65
CA PRO A 58 -32.87 -3.32 32.23
C PRO A 58 -31.48 -3.61 31.63
N GLN A 59 -30.72 -4.54 32.21
CA GLN A 59 -29.39 -4.91 31.73
C GLN A 59 -29.42 -5.50 30.31
N CYS A 60 -30.43 -6.34 30.02
CA CYS A 60 -30.60 -6.87 28.67
C CYS A 60 -31.14 -5.80 27.73
N SER A 61 -31.96 -4.85 28.20
CA SER A 61 -32.49 -3.74 27.40
C SER A 61 -31.41 -2.81 26.86
N GLU A 62 -30.36 -2.56 27.65
CA GLU A 62 -29.21 -1.73 27.27
C GLU A 62 -28.40 -2.32 26.10
N LEU A 63 -28.43 -3.66 25.92
CA LEU A 63 -27.72 -4.32 24.82
C LEU A 63 -28.26 -3.93 23.43
N SER A 64 -29.52 -3.48 23.34
CA SER A 64 -30.10 -3.07 22.07
C SER A 64 -29.29 -1.96 21.38
N LEU A 65 -28.77 -1.01 22.16
CA LEU A 65 -27.91 0.06 21.68
C LEU A 65 -26.56 -0.48 21.21
N ASP A 66 -25.92 -1.35 22.01
CA ASP A 66 -24.63 -1.98 21.67
C ASP A 66 -24.74 -2.78 20.37
N ILE A 67 -25.81 -3.58 20.22
CA ILE A 67 -26.10 -4.36 19.00
C ILE A 67 -26.28 -3.43 17.80
N SER A 68 -27.01 -2.34 17.97
CA SER A 68 -27.25 -1.35 16.90
C SER A 68 -25.95 -0.70 16.43
N ILE A 69 -25.06 -0.35 17.37
CA ILE A 69 -23.72 0.21 17.07
C ILE A 69 -22.86 -0.81 16.30
N ILE A 70 -22.87 -2.08 16.71
CA ILE A 70 -22.10 -3.14 16.04
C ILE A 70 -22.62 -3.34 14.61
N LYS A 71 -23.95 -3.36 14.43
CA LYS A 71 -24.60 -3.49 13.13
C LYS A 71 -24.27 -2.32 12.21
N GLU A 72 -24.33 -1.10 12.73
CA GLU A 72 -23.94 0.10 11.99
C GLU A 72 -22.48 0.02 11.55
N ARG A 73 -21.55 -0.35 12.44
CA ARG A 73 -20.13 -0.50 12.10
C ARG A 73 -19.89 -1.58 11.04
N ALA A 74 -20.55 -2.72 11.16
CA ALA A 74 -20.48 -3.79 10.17
C ALA A 74 -20.97 -3.38 8.78
N SER A 75 -21.86 -2.39 8.70
CA SER A 75 -22.38 -1.86 7.42
C SER A 75 -21.47 -0.82 6.74
N ARG A 76 -20.51 -0.24 7.47
CA ARG A 76 -19.59 0.78 6.94
C ARG A 76 -18.47 0.14 6.11
N SER A 77 -17.78 0.95 5.29
CA SER A 77 -16.52 0.52 4.67
C SER A 77 -15.45 0.26 5.75
N PHE A 78 -14.55 -0.71 5.52
CA PHE A 78 -13.47 -1.05 6.44
C PHE A 78 -12.54 0.14 6.75
N GLU A 79 -12.47 1.13 5.84
CA GLU A 79 -11.67 2.35 6.00
C GLU A 79 -12.16 3.25 7.14
N HIS A 80 -13.46 3.16 7.48
CA HIS A 80 -14.11 3.95 8.51
C HIS A 80 -14.24 3.20 9.84
N VAL A 81 -13.71 1.96 9.91
CA VAL A 81 -13.71 1.14 11.11
C VAL A 81 -12.29 1.14 11.69
N HIS A 82 -12.12 1.83 12.81
CA HIS A 82 -10.80 2.05 13.42
C HIS A 82 -10.23 0.79 14.10
N ASP A 83 -11.09 -0.08 14.63
CA ASP A 83 -10.66 -1.29 15.33
C ASP A 83 -10.73 -2.52 14.42
N HIS A 84 -9.68 -3.34 14.40
CA HIS A 84 -9.64 -4.54 13.57
C HIS A 84 -10.49 -5.66 14.13
N ASP A 85 -10.72 -5.68 15.45
CA ASP A 85 -11.59 -6.67 16.09
C ASP A 85 -13.08 -6.42 15.77
N ASP A 86 -13.43 -5.21 15.34
CA ASP A 86 -14.77 -4.80 14.92
C ASP A 86 -15.06 -5.12 13.44
N LEU A 87 -14.08 -5.65 12.69
CA LEU A 87 -14.26 -5.93 11.27
C LEU A 87 -15.00 -7.26 11.04
N SER A 88 -15.97 -7.21 10.14
CA SER A 88 -16.60 -8.41 9.60
C SER A 88 -15.69 -9.15 8.61
N VAL A 89 -16.07 -10.38 8.24
CA VAL A 89 -15.34 -11.15 7.22
C VAL A 89 -15.38 -10.43 5.86
N THR A 90 -16.50 -9.82 5.49
CA THR A 90 -16.60 -9.05 4.24
C THR A 90 -15.66 -7.85 4.26
N GLN A 91 -15.61 -7.10 5.36
CA GLN A 91 -14.72 -5.96 5.54
C GLN A 91 -13.24 -6.39 5.56
N LEU A 92 -12.90 -7.50 6.20
CA LEU A 92 -11.54 -8.08 6.20
C LEU A 92 -11.11 -8.49 4.78
N ARG A 93 -11.99 -9.14 4.00
CA ARG A 93 -11.71 -9.50 2.61
C ARG A 93 -11.47 -8.25 1.76
N ALA A 94 -12.29 -7.21 1.92
CA ALA A 94 -12.11 -5.94 1.24
C ALA A 94 -10.77 -5.26 1.60
N LYS A 95 -10.42 -5.25 2.89
CA LYS A 95 -9.13 -4.74 3.37
C LYS A 95 -7.94 -5.51 2.78
N VAL A 96 -7.99 -6.84 2.77
CA VAL A 96 -6.94 -7.67 2.16
C VAL A 96 -6.79 -7.39 0.67
N LYS A 97 -7.90 -7.20 -0.05
CA LYS A 97 -7.88 -6.84 -1.47
C LYS A 97 -7.19 -5.48 -1.68
N SER A 98 -7.60 -4.45 -0.94
CA SER A 98 -7.01 -3.11 -1.00
C SER A 98 -5.51 -3.13 -0.71
N VAL A 99 -5.07 -3.84 0.35
CA VAL A 99 -3.65 -3.96 0.69
C VAL A 99 -2.86 -4.67 -0.43
N LYS A 100 -3.43 -5.69 -1.08
CA LYS A 100 -2.79 -6.36 -2.23
C LYS A 100 -2.64 -5.43 -3.43
N GLU A 101 -3.63 -4.58 -3.69
CA GLU A 101 -3.57 -3.59 -4.77
C GLU A 101 -2.45 -2.58 -4.50
N THR A 102 -2.40 -2.00 -3.31
CA THR A 102 -1.31 -1.09 -2.90
C THR A 102 0.06 -1.76 -2.96
N LEU A 103 0.17 -3.03 -2.54
CA LEU A 103 1.43 -3.78 -2.63
C LEU A 103 1.89 -3.93 -4.09
N ASN A 104 0.97 -4.23 -5.01
CA ASN A 104 1.31 -4.36 -6.43
C ASN A 104 1.75 -3.03 -7.03
N GLU A 105 1.10 -1.92 -6.68
CA GLU A 105 1.52 -0.58 -7.11
C GLU A 105 2.93 -0.24 -6.61
N LEU A 106 3.24 -0.54 -5.34
CA LEU A 106 4.56 -0.32 -4.78
C LEU A 106 5.63 -1.19 -5.46
N LYS A 107 5.30 -2.43 -5.81
CA LYS A 107 6.20 -3.31 -6.58
C LYS A 107 6.52 -2.71 -7.96
N LEU A 108 5.51 -2.24 -8.69
CA LEU A 108 5.71 -1.59 -9.99
C LEU A 108 6.60 -0.35 -9.86
N LYS A 109 6.32 0.53 -8.89
CA LYS A 109 7.17 1.71 -8.62
C LYS A 109 8.62 1.32 -8.29
N SER A 110 8.82 0.25 -7.54
CA SER A 110 10.18 -0.22 -7.22
C SER A 110 10.96 -0.72 -8.44
N LEU A 111 10.27 -1.36 -9.39
CA LEU A 111 10.86 -1.80 -10.66
C LEU A 111 11.23 -0.59 -11.52
N ASP A 112 10.34 0.39 -11.67
CA ASP A 112 10.61 1.61 -12.43
C ASP A 112 11.83 2.37 -11.88
N LEU A 113 11.95 2.45 -10.55
CA LEU A 113 13.09 3.05 -9.87
C LEU A 113 14.39 2.27 -10.10
N ALA A 114 14.34 0.93 -10.05
CA ALA A 114 15.49 0.08 -10.32
C ALA A 114 15.98 0.26 -11.76
N GLU A 115 15.08 0.22 -12.74
CA GLU A 115 15.45 0.47 -14.13
C GLU A 115 16.00 1.88 -14.35
N SER A 116 15.43 2.88 -13.67
CA SER A 116 15.93 4.25 -13.73
C SER A 116 17.34 4.36 -13.14
N ALA A 117 17.61 3.66 -12.04
CA ALA A 117 18.93 3.60 -11.44
C ALA A 117 19.93 2.90 -12.36
N ASP A 118 19.56 1.79 -13.00
CA ASP A 118 20.42 1.08 -13.96
C ASP A 118 20.75 1.96 -15.18
N ARG A 119 19.76 2.68 -15.71
CA ARG A 119 19.97 3.67 -16.79
C ARG A 119 20.92 4.79 -16.36
N ALA A 120 20.81 5.25 -15.11
CA ALA A 120 21.70 6.27 -14.57
C ALA A 120 23.13 5.75 -14.40
N HIS A 121 23.33 4.55 -13.86
CA HIS A 121 24.64 3.90 -13.74
C HIS A 121 25.29 3.71 -15.12
N LYS A 122 24.55 3.18 -16.10
CA LYS A 122 25.06 3.03 -17.46
C LYS A 122 25.53 4.36 -18.06
N ARG A 123 24.80 5.45 -17.84
CA ARG A 123 25.21 6.79 -18.30
C ARG A 123 26.46 7.28 -17.56
N LEU A 124 26.57 7.01 -16.25
CA LEU A 124 27.77 7.33 -15.49
C LEU A 124 28.98 6.59 -16.03
N ASP A 125 28.85 5.29 -16.34
CA ASP A 125 29.91 4.47 -16.94
C ASP A 125 30.31 5.02 -18.31
N GLU A 126 29.35 5.35 -19.18
CA GLU A 126 29.62 5.96 -20.49
C GLU A 126 30.36 7.31 -20.38
N HIS A 127 30.04 8.12 -19.37
CA HIS A 127 30.77 9.36 -19.08
C HIS A 127 32.16 9.09 -18.48
N ALA A 128 32.29 8.08 -17.61
CA ALA A 128 33.56 7.66 -17.06
C ALA A 128 34.52 7.19 -18.17
N ASP A 129 34.02 6.43 -19.15
CA ASP A 129 34.78 6.00 -20.33
C ASP A 129 35.32 7.19 -21.14
N VAL A 130 34.50 8.23 -21.34
CA VAL A 130 34.94 9.48 -22.00
C VAL A 130 36.05 10.12 -21.17
N MET A 131 35.84 10.31 -19.88
CA MET A 131 36.82 10.97 -19.01
C MET A 131 38.12 10.20 -18.90
N GLN A 132 38.06 8.87 -18.81
CA GLN A 132 39.22 7.98 -18.82
C GLN A 132 39.99 8.09 -20.13
N PHE A 133 39.29 7.99 -21.27
CA PHE A 133 39.93 8.13 -22.58
C PHE A 133 40.63 9.48 -22.74
N LEU A 134 39.98 10.56 -22.29
CA LEU A 134 40.58 11.90 -22.28
C LEU A 134 41.76 11.98 -21.33
N GLY A 135 41.69 11.41 -20.13
CA GLY A 135 42.83 11.34 -19.20
C GLY A 135 44.05 10.67 -19.83
N ASP A 136 43.84 9.57 -20.54
CA ASP A 136 44.90 8.78 -21.16
C ASP A 136 45.47 9.42 -22.44
N ASN A 137 44.64 10.17 -23.18
CA ASN A 137 44.96 10.61 -24.55
C ASN A 137 44.86 12.12 -24.79
N ALA A 138 44.58 12.95 -23.78
CA ALA A 138 44.33 14.39 -23.95
C ALA A 138 45.44 15.11 -24.74
N TYR A 139 46.70 14.75 -24.49
CA TYR A 139 47.86 15.35 -25.16
C TYR A 139 47.95 15.00 -26.66
N ARG A 140 47.27 13.93 -27.09
CA ARG A 140 47.24 13.48 -28.50
C ARG A 140 46.06 14.06 -29.29
N ILE A 141 45.12 14.74 -28.63
CA ILE A 141 43.92 15.29 -29.26
C ILE A 141 44.15 16.78 -29.55
N PRO A 142 44.40 17.18 -30.81
CA PRO A 142 44.57 18.58 -31.14
C PRO A 142 43.28 19.35 -30.86
N ALA A 143 43.38 20.49 -30.18
CA ALA A 143 42.25 21.36 -29.88
C ALA A 143 41.04 20.65 -29.23
N ILE A 144 41.29 19.72 -28.31
CA ILE A 144 40.26 18.99 -27.52
C ILE A 144 39.14 19.91 -27.00
N HIS A 145 39.48 21.12 -26.55
CA HIS A 145 38.51 22.12 -26.10
C HIS A 145 37.45 22.43 -27.17
N ARG A 146 37.85 22.60 -28.45
CA ARG A 146 36.90 22.85 -29.55
C ARG A 146 35.97 21.66 -29.79
N LEU A 147 36.50 20.44 -29.70
CA LEU A 147 35.71 19.23 -29.84
C LEU A 147 34.66 19.12 -28.74
N LEU A 148 35.03 19.39 -27.48
CA LEU A 148 34.10 19.37 -26.35
C LEU A 148 33.07 20.51 -26.41
N CYS A 149 33.48 21.72 -26.83
CA CYS A 149 32.53 22.81 -27.10
C CYS A 149 31.52 22.41 -28.18
N ASN A 150 31.97 21.78 -29.27
CA ASN A 150 31.09 21.29 -30.32
C ASN A 150 30.17 20.17 -29.82
N ALA A 151 30.68 19.25 -29.01
CA ALA A 151 29.88 18.19 -28.40
C ALA A 151 28.78 18.78 -27.52
N SER A 152 29.10 19.79 -26.69
CA SER A 152 28.13 20.49 -25.85
C SER A 152 27.11 21.27 -26.68
N ALA A 153 27.56 22.05 -27.67
CA ALA A 153 26.69 22.89 -28.50
C ALA A 153 25.70 22.06 -29.34
N ASN A 154 26.13 20.87 -29.80
CA ASN A 154 25.32 19.97 -30.61
C ASN A 154 24.63 18.86 -29.81
N GLY A 155 24.72 18.87 -28.47
CA GLY A 155 24.11 17.86 -27.61
C GLY A 155 24.55 16.42 -27.91
N TRP A 156 25.85 16.18 -28.14
CA TRP A 156 26.36 14.84 -28.43
C TRP A 156 26.20 13.92 -27.23
N SER A 157 25.88 12.65 -27.49
CA SER A 157 25.91 11.61 -26.46
C SER A 157 27.36 11.31 -26.02
N PRO A 158 27.58 10.72 -24.83
CA PRO A 158 28.91 10.35 -24.36
C PRO A 158 29.61 9.40 -25.34
N THR A 159 28.90 8.39 -25.87
CA THR A 159 29.43 7.44 -26.86
C THR A 159 29.87 8.14 -28.15
N ARG A 160 29.07 9.10 -28.64
CA ARG A 160 29.40 9.88 -29.84
C ARG A 160 30.61 10.78 -29.59
N THR A 161 30.67 11.41 -28.43
CA THR A 161 31.81 12.22 -28.00
C THR A 161 33.08 11.38 -27.96
N LEU A 162 33.02 10.19 -27.34
CA LEU A 162 34.13 9.24 -27.29
C LEU A 162 34.60 8.82 -28.69
N GLN A 163 33.67 8.52 -29.60
CA GLN A 163 33.98 8.15 -30.98
C GLN A 163 34.73 9.28 -31.72
N HIS A 164 34.27 10.53 -31.57
CA HIS A 164 34.96 11.67 -32.17
C HIS A 164 36.32 11.94 -31.51
N CYS A 165 36.46 11.75 -30.20
CA CYS A 165 37.76 11.80 -29.53
C CYS A 165 38.73 10.75 -30.10
N LYS A 166 38.27 9.51 -30.33
CA LYS A 166 39.09 8.45 -30.96
C LYS A 166 39.52 8.84 -32.38
N LEU A 167 38.59 9.34 -33.20
CA LEU A 167 38.92 9.83 -34.55
C LEU A 167 39.93 10.99 -34.53
N ALA A 168 39.88 11.85 -33.51
CA ALA A 168 40.81 12.95 -33.36
C ALA A 168 42.23 12.49 -33.00
N VAL A 169 42.36 11.48 -32.13
CA VAL A 169 43.66 10.84 -31.84
C VAL A 169 44.27 10.22 -33.10
N GLU A 170 43.44 9.62 -33.96
CA GLU A 170 43.89 9.04 -35.23
C GLU A 170 44.19 10.08 -36.33
N GLY A 171 44.00 11.38 -36.05
CA GLY A 171 44.17 12.46 -37.03
C GLY A 171 43.09 12.48 -38.13
N LYS A 172 42.02 11.70 -37.97
CA LYS A 172 40.91 11.57 -38.93
C LYS A 172 39.73 12.48 -38.60
N TYR A 173 39.83 13.26 -37.53
CA TYR A 173 38.82 14.26 -37.19
C TYR A 173 38.97 15.49 -38.10
N THR A 174 38.38 15.41 -39.29
CA THR A 174 38.04 16.60 -40.06
C THR A 174 36.92 17.31 -39.33
N ALA A 175 37.25 18.42 -38.68
CA ALA A 175 36.24 19.30 -38.12
C ALA A 175 35.31 19.71 -39.27
N LEU A 176 34.14 19.08 -39.36
CA LEU A 176 32.99 19.60 -40.09
C LEU A 176 32.58 20.89 -39.37
N LEU A 177 33.32 21.96 -39.61
CA LEU A 177 32.93 23.30 -39.22
C LEU A 177 32.32 23.96 -40.46
N PRO A 178 31.03 24.33 -40.41
CA PRO A 178 30.59 25.49 -41.17
C PRO A 178 31.38 26.69 -40.64
N VAL A 179 32.02 27.42 -41.56
CA VAL A 179 32.50 28.79 -41.31
C VAL A 179 31.28 29.71 -41.14
#